data_AF-A0A6I9N9L3-F1
#
_entry.id   AF-A0A6I9N9L3-F1
#
_cell.length_a   1.000
_cell.length_b   1.000
_cell.length_c   1.000
_cell.angle_alpha   90.00
_cell.angle_beta   90.00
_cell.angle_gamma   90.00
#
_symmetry.space_group_name_H-M   'P 1'
#
loop_
_entity.id
_entity.type
_entity.pdbx_description
1 polymer ?
#
loop_
_entity_poly.entity_id
_entity_poly.type
_entity_poly.pdbx_seq_one_letter_code
_entity_poly.pdbx_strand_id
1 'polypeptide(L)'
;MQCCLEHFQQFLSRLITLYITPGQGDRAEGSVVVQSGPVVSNVSQHSDHVESCPESALVQRECVAAFTAACQLFLECSSFPVYIAEGNLKSSPTQEEQIDSEQVRPPDWLQTLMDACCLAGDFSLQGVAISLLMDLVGLTQSVAMVTAESVASGGSSEPAQPMSPSQGRVAVVIRPPLTQGILKYIADKTVFFKSVALILWDQLSEETPQHHQRSVELFYQLHNLVPSSSICEDVISQKLMHRDKVRSENT
;
A
#
# COMPACT_ATOMS: atom_id res chain seq x y z
N MET A 1 -16.90 6.79 -14.65
CA MET A 1 -16.30 6.35 -13.36
C MET A 1 -14.87 5.88 -13.53
N GLN A 2 -14.57 4.89 -14.40
CA GLN A 2 -13.19 4.43 -14.66
C GLN A 2 -12.21 5.58 -14.99
N CYS A 3 -12.56 6.47 -15.92
CA CYS A 3 -11.73 7.63 -16.25
C CYS A 3 -11.48 8.55 -15.05
N CYS A 4 -12.46 8.72 -14.15
CA CYS A 4 -12.29 9.57 -12.97
C CYS A 4 -11.23 8.99 -12.03
N LEU A 5 -11.19 7.67 -11.90
CA LEU A 5 -10.22 6.97 -11.07
C LEU A 5 -8.79 7.07 -11.64
N GLU A 6 -8.63 7.00 -12.95
CA GLU A 6 -7.33 7.24 -13.62
C GLU A 6 -6.82 8.67 -13.41
N HIS A 7 -7.70 9.68 -13.54
CA HIS A 7 -7.33 11.07 -13.25
C HIS A 7 -6.97 11.25 -11.76
N PHE A 8 -7.68 10.54 -10.87
CA PHE A 8 -7.37 10.57 -9.45
C PHE A 8 -6.03 9.92 -9.13
N GLN A 9 -5.68 8.81 -9.78
CA GLN A 9 -4.36 8.17 -9.65
C GLN A 9 -3.23 9.14 -10.02
N GLN A 10 -3.40 9.89 -11.12
CA GLN A 10 -2.43 10.92 -11.52
C GLN A 10 -2.35 12.08 -10.53
N PHE A 11 -3.50 12.55 -10.03
CA PHE A 11 -3.55 13.58 -8.98
C PHE A 11 -2.82 13.12 -7.72
N LEU A 12 -3.12 11.91 -7.23
CA LEU A 12 -2.52 11.37 -6.02
C LEU A 12 -1.02 11.18 -6.17
N SER A 13 -0.56 10.65 -7.31
CA SER A 13 0.87 10.51 -7.61
C SER A 13 1.60 11.86 -7.60
N ARG A 14 1.00 12.90 -8.20
CA ARG A 14 1.57 14.27 -8.15
C ARG A 14 1.59 14.85 -6.74
N LEU A 15 0.50 14.67 -5.99
CA LEU A 15 0.40 15.12 -4.60
C LEU A 15 1.51 14.50 -3.74
N ILE A 16 1.71 13.19 -3.85
CA ILE A 16 2.76 12.47 -3.12
C ILE A 16 4.15 13.00 -3.52
N THR A 17 4.44 13.06 -4.82
CA THR A 17 5.77 13.45 -5.32
C THR A 17 6.14 14.88 -4.92
N LEU A 18 5.17 15.79 -4.87
CA LEU A 18 5.41 17.20 -4.55
C LEU A 18 5.48 17.48 -3.05
N TYR A 19 4.68 16.79 -2.24
CA TYR A 19 4.47 17.17 -0.83
C TYR A 19 4.90 16.12 0.19
N ILE A 20 5.10 14.86 -0.22
CA ILE A 20 5.40 13.76 0.71
C ILE A 20 6.81 13.21 0.50
N THR A 21 7.21 13.05 -0.77
CA THR A 21 8.56 12.60 -1.16
C THR A 21 9.28 13.62 -2.06
N PRO A 22 9.38 14.91 -1.66
CA PRO A 22 10.04 15.92 -2.49
C PRO A 22 11.53 15.60 -2.61
N GLY A 23 11.99 15.26 -3.83
CA GLY A 23 13.42 15.12 -4.13
C GLY A 23 13.87 13.81 -4.78
N GLN A 24 12.98 12.86 -5.08
CA GLN A 24 13.38 11.58 -5.69
C GLN A 24 13.54 11.61 -7.23
N GLY A 25 13.28 12.76 -7.86
CA GLY A 25 13.31 12.91 -9.33
C GLY A 25 14.68 12.78 -10.00
N ASP A 26 15.78 12.56 -9.25
CA ASP A 26 17.14 12.52 -9.79
C ASP A 26 17.99 11.33 -9.32
N ARG A 27 17.36 10.23 -8.87
CA ARG A 27 18.10 8.99 -8.55
C ARG A 27 17.75 7.87 -9.52
N ALA A 28 18.29 8.00 -10.72
CA ALA A 28 18.46 6.88 -11.63
C ALA A 28 19.35 5.80 -10.97
N GLU A 29 18.87 4.56 -11.06
CA GLU A 29 19.57 3.27 -10.96
C GLU A 29 20.86 3.21 -10.13
N GLY A 30 20.77 2.57 -8.95
CA GLY A 30 21.94 2.29 -8.13
C GLY A 30 21.71 1.13 -7.17
N SER A 31 21.93 -0.08 -7.68
CA SER A 31 22.13 -1.35 -6.97
C SER A 31 22.60 -1.20 -5.51
N VAL A 32 21.78 -1.65 -4.56
CA VAL A 32 22.17 -1.79 -3.16
C VAL A 32 23.06 -3.02 -3.00
N VAL A 33 24.37 -2.80 -3.03
CA VAL A 33 25.40 -3.82 -2.77
C VAL A 33 26.36 -3.25 -1.72
N VAL A 34 26.25 -3.82 -0.51
CA VAL A 34 27.35 -4.34 0.32
C VAL A 34 28.04 -3.46 1.40
N GLN A 35 27.93 -4.01 2.62
CA GLN A 35 28.89 -4.14 3.74
C GLN A 35 29.22 -2.98 4.70
N SER A 36 29.20 -3.41 5.97
CA SER A 36 29.73 -2.83 7.19
C SER A 36 31.25 -2.66 7.20
N GLY A 37 31.73 -1.58 7.83
CA GLY A 37 33.12 -1.43 8.30
C GLY A 37 33.47 0.03 8.67
N PRO A 38 34.09 0.31 9.83
CA PRO A 38 34.07 1.64 10.47
C PRO A 38 35.28 2.51 10.12
N VAL A 39 35.09 3.83 10.01
CA VAL A 39 36.18 4.82 10.09
C VAL A 39 35.74 6.03 10.90
N VAL A 40 36.49 6.26 11.97
CA VAL A 40 36.43 7.42 12.87
C VAL A 40 36.91 8.68 12.14
N SER A 41 36.21 9.80 12.32
CA SER A 41 36.82 11.14 12.35
C SER A 41 35.89 12.14 13.04
N ASN A 42 36.30 12.58 14.23
CA ASN A 42 35.86 13.80 14.91
C ASN A 42 36.29 15.03 14.09
N VAL A 43 35.44 16.03 13.92
CA VAL A 43 35.66 17.45 14.31
C VAL A 43 34.31 18.18 14.33
N SER A 44 34.19 19.01 15.37
CA SER A 44 33.09 19.75 15.97
C SER A 44 32.55 21.01 15.27
N GLN A 45 31.43 21.51 15.84
CA GLN A 45 30.80 22.86 15.77
C GLN A 45 29.73 22.97 14.66
N HIS A 46 28.51 23.47 14.86
CA HIS A 46 27.99 24.48 15.77
C HIS A 46 26.45 24.32 15.84
N SER A 47 25.88 24.52 17.02
CA SER A 47 24.44 24.67 17.30
C SER A 47 23.74 25.69 16.38
N ASP A 48 22.65 25.31 15.73
CA ASP A 48 21.59 26.28 15.42
C ASP A 48 20.24 25.67 15.81
N HIS A 49 19.71 26.19 16.92
CA HIS A 49 18.33 26.08 17.32
C HIS A 49 17.47 26.69 16.20
N VAL A 50 16.93 25.87 15.30
CA VAL A 50 15.85 26.31 14.41
C VAL A 50 14.57 26.32 15.23
N GLU A 51 14.26 27.50 15.76
CA GLU A 51 12.94 27.83 16.29
C GLU A 51 11.90 27.61 15.17
N SER A 52 11.16 26.51 15.26
CA SER A 52 10.15 26.14 14.27
C SER A 52 9.05 27.21 14.25
N CYS A 53 8.95 27.93 13.14
CA CYS A 53 7.95 28.97 12.93
C CYS A 53 6.55 28.33 12.94
N PRO A 54 5.55 28.88 13.68
CA PRO A 54 4.21 28.30 13.79
C PRO A 54 3.50 28.11 12.44
N GLU A 55 3.89 28.88 11.42
CA GLU A 55 3.34 28.79 10.06
C GLU A 55 3.70 27.47 9.36
N SER A 56 4.91 26.94 9.57
CA SER A 56 5.34 25.66 8.96
C SER A 56 4.59 24.46 9.55
N ALA A 57 4.34 24.48 10.87
CA ALA A 57 3.60 23.42 11.55
C ALA A 57 2.11 23.41 11.14
N LEU A 58 1.53 24.58 10.86
CA LEU A 58 0.17 24.70 10.34
C LEU A 58 0.05 24.13 8.93
N VAL A 59 0.96 24.48 8.02
CA VAL A 59 1.00 23.95 6.65
C VAL A 59 1.17 22.43 6.65
N GLN A 60 2.02 21.88 7.52
CA GLN A 60 2.20 20.43 7.65
C GLN A 60 0.91 19.73 8.11
N ARG A 61 0.21 20.30 9.10
CA ARG A 61 -1.06 19.75 9.60
C ARG A 61 -2.16 19.77 8.53
N GLU A 62 -2.24 20.86 7.76
CA GLU A 62 -3.15 20.97 6.63
C GLU A 62 -2.80 19.98 5.52
N CYS A 63 -1.51 19.77 5.25
CA CYS A 63 -1.03 18.77 4.30
C CYS A 63 -1.44 17.35 4.72
N VAL A 64 -1.27 16.99 6.00
CA VAL A 64 -1.71 15.69 6.53
C VAL A 64 -3.22 15.51 6.36
N ALA A 65 -4.02 16.54 6.69
CA ALA A 65 -5.47 16.49 6.55
C ALA A 65 -5.91 16.35 5.08
N ALA A 66 -5.30 17.14 4.18
CA ALA A 66 -5.58 17.09 2.76
C ALA A 66 -5.19 15.74 2.14
N PHE A 67 -4.03 15.21 2.50
CA PHE A 67 -3.58 13.89 2.04
C PHE A 67 -4.49 12.78 2.56
N THR A 68 -4.91 12.84 3.82
CA THR A 68 -5.87 11.88 4.40
C THR A 68 -7.19 11.89 3.63
N ALA A 69 -7.74 13.08 3.36
CA ALA A 69 -8.99 13.21 2.60
C ALA A 69 -8.82 12.69 1.16
N ALA A 70 -7.68 12.96 0.51
CA ALA A 70 -7.40 12.45 -0.83
C ALA A 70 -7.31 10.91 -0.86
N CYS A 71 -6.65 10.31 0.13
CA CYS A 71 -6.56 8.86 0.26
C CYS A 71 -7.93 8.22 0.50
N GLN A 72 -8.74 8.79 1.40
CA GLN A 72 -10.10 8.32 1.65
C GLN A 72 -10.97 8.40 0.39
N LEU A 73 -10.93 9.52 -0.31
CA LEU A 73 -11.67 9.70 -1.55
C LEU A 73 -11.21 8.71 -2.63
N PHE A 74 -9.91 8.40 -2.73
CA PHE A 74 -9.40 7.39 -3.65
C PHE A 74 -9.96 5.99 -3.35
N LEU A 75 -9.99 5.62 -2.07
CA LEU A 75 -10.53 4.34 -1.61
C LEU A 75 -12.03 4.23 -1.88
N GLU A 76 -12.80 5.29 -1.56
CA GLU A 76 -14.22 5.37 -1.89
C GLU A 76 -14.43 5.22 -3.40
N CYS A 77 -13.63 5.93 -4.20
CA CYS A 77 -13.68 5.82 -5.65
C CYS A 77 -13.40 4.39 -6.17
N SER A 78 -12.52 3.67 -5.48
CA SER A 78 -12.10 2.31 -5.81
C SER A 78 -13.16 1.24 -5.52
N SER A 79 -14.13 1.55 -4.65
CA SER A 79 -15.21 0.64 -4.26
C SER A 79 -16.52 0.84 -5.05
N PHE A 80 -16.56 1.79 -5.99
CA PHE A 80 -17.77 2.02 -6.77
C PHE A 80 -18.11 0.81 -7.67
N PRO A 81 -19.38 0.38 -7.69
CA PRO A 81 -19.82 -0.68 -8.57
C PRO A 81 -19.81 -0.25 -10.04
N VAL A 82 -19.34 -1.16 -10.90
CA VAL A 82 -19.42 -1.07 -12.35
C VAL A 82 -20.57 -1.97 -12.83
N TYR A 83 -21.41 -1.41 -13.69
CA TYR A 83 -22.57 -2.10 -14.26
C TYR A 83 -22.21 -2.74 -15.60
N ILE A 84 -22.29 -4.07 -15.68
CA ILE A 84 -21.96 -4.84 -16.89
C ILE A 84 -23.25 -5.50 -17.40
N ALA A 85 -23.66 -5.16 -18.63
CA ALA A 85 -24.78 -5.82 -19.29
C ALA A 85 -24.36 -7.23 -19.75
N GLU A 86 -25.17 -8.26 -19.43
CA GLU A 86 -24.87 -9.68 -19.74
C GLU A 86 -24.54 -9.97 -21.21
N GLY A 87 -25.03 -9.14 -22.15
CA GLY A 87 -24.75 -9.28 -23.59
C GLY A 87 -23.29 -9.02 -24.01
N ASN A 88 -22.46 -8.44 -23.13
CA ASN A 88 -21.04 -8.14 -23.39
C ASN A 88 -20.07 -9.13 -22.70
N LEU A 89 -20.58 -10.16 -22.03
CA LEU A 89 -19.76 -11.12 -21.27
C LEU A 89 -18.89 -12.03 -22.13
N LYS A 90 -19.11 -12.09 -23.45
CA LYS A 90 -18.26 -12.87 -24.37
C LYS A 90 -16.88 -12.24 -24.62
N SER A 91 -16.67 -10.97 -24.24
CA SER A 91 -15.38 -10.29 -24.42
C SER A 91 -14.62 -10.02 -23.13
N SER A 92 -15.22 -10.15 -21.95
CA SER A 92 -14.52 -9.92 -20.67
C SER A 92 -15.27 -10.61 -19.53
N PRO A 93 -14.70 -11.68 -18.94
CA PRO A 93 -14.00 -11.52 -17.66
C PRO A 93 -12.73 -12.39 -17.50
N THR A 94 -12.42 -13.30 -18.41
CA THR A 94 -11.32 -14.28 -18.23
C THR A 94 -9.97 -13.77 -18.75
N GLN A 95 -9.97 -12.76 -19.64
CA GLN A 95 -8.75 -12.34 -20.33
C GLN A 95 -7.87 -11.38 -19.51
N GLU A 96 -8.43 -10.64 -18.56
CA GLU A 96 -7.66 -9.74 -17.69
C GLU A 96 -7.03 -10.47 -16.49
N GLU A 97 -7.61 -11.59 -16.03
CA GLU A 97 -7.03 -12.44 -14.96
C GLU A 97 -5.84 -13.29 -15.45
N GLN A 98 -5.68 -13.41 -16.77
CA GLN A 98 -4.69 -14.25 -17.43
C GLN A 98 -3.55 -13.44 -18.08
N ILE A 99 -3.33 -12.21 -17.64
CA ILE A 99 -2.09 -11.49 -17.95
C ILE A 99 -0.99 -12.17 -17.15
N ASP A 100 -0.12 -12.86 -17.90
CA ASP A 100 1.07 -13.56 -17.43
C ASP A 100 1.77 -12.78 -16.31
N SER A 101 1.78 -13.36 -15.10
CA SER A 101 2.24 -12.71 -13.87
C SER A 101 3.73 -12.34 -13.90
N GLU A 102 4.46 -12.74 -14.94
CA GLU A 102 5.90 -12.52 -15.08
C GLU A 102 6.30 -11.14 -15.59
N GLN A 103 5.41 -10.33 -16.18
CA GLN A 103 5.73 -9.00 -16.73
C GLN A 103 4.94 -7.82 -16.14
N VAL A 104 4.17 -8.04 -15.08
CA VAL A 104 3.32 -6.98 -14.51
C VAL A 104 4.15 -6.07 -13.60
N ARG A 105 4.76 -5.02 -14.17
CA ARG A 105 5.36 -3.94 -13.40
C ARG A 105 4.24 -3.09 -12.75
N PRO A 106 4.40 -2.65 -11.48
CA PRO A 106 3.42 -1.78 -10.85
C PRO A 106 3.29 -0.46 -11.64
N PRO A 107 2.07 0.06 -11.83
CA PRO A 107 1.86 1.35 -12.47
C PRO A 107 2.50 2.47 -11.65
N ASP A 108 2.83 3.60 -12.30
CA ASP A 108 3.60 4.69 -11.67
C ASP A 108 2.94 5.22 -10.40
N TRP A 109 1.61 5.39 -10.39
CA TRP A 109 0.88 5.85 -9.19
C TRP A 109 1.09 4.93 -7.97
N LEU A 110 1.21 3.63 -8.22
CA LEU A 110 1.41 2.63 -7.17
C LEU A 110 2.86 2.63 -6.70
N GLN A 111 3.83 2.79 -7.62
CA GLN A 111 5.22 3.00 -7.25
C GLN A 111 5.36 4.24 -6.36
N THR A 112 4.74 5.37 -6.75
CA THR A 112 4.76 6.59 -5.94
C THR A 112 4.12 6.38 -4.56
N LEU A 113 3.02 5.63 -4.47
CA LEU A 113 2.38 5.31 -3.20
C LEU A 113 3.25 4.39 -2.33
N MET A 114 3.91 3.40 -2.92
CA MET A 114 4.86 2.53 -2.22
C MET A 114 6.06 3.33 -1.70
N ASP A 115 6.57 4.28 -2.49
CA ASP A 115 7.63 5.19 -2.07
C ASP A 115 7.17 6.05 -0.89
N ALA A 116 5.95 6.59 -0.91
CA ALA A 116 5.38 7.33 0.23
C ALA A 116 5.32 6.48 1.50
N CYS A 117 4.96 5.21 1.38
CA CYS A 117 4.92 4.28 2.52
C CYS A 117 6.31 4.05 3.13
N CYS A 118 7.38 4.16 2.33
CA CYS A 118 8.74 3.85 2.78
C CYS A 118 9.60 5.08 3.11
N LEU A 119 9.33 6.23 2.47
CA LEU A 119 10.25 7.37 2.41
C LEU A 119 9.64 8.69 2.89
N ALA A 120 8.37 8.72 3.29
CA ALA A 120 7.76 9.93 3.83
C ALA A 120 8.50 10.41 5.09
N GLY A 121 8.79 11.71 5.16
CA GLY A 121 9.57 12.30 6.26
C GLY A 121 8.83 12.44 7.59
N ASP A 122 7.51 12.21 7.61
CA ASP A 122 6.65 12.27 8.80
C ASP A 122 5.81 11.00 8.86
N PHE A 123 5.83 10.31 10.02
CA PHE A 123 5.05 9.10 10.22
C PHE A 123 3.54 9.33 10.08
N SER A 124 3.03 10.52 10.34
CA SER A 124 1.63 10.87 10.13
C SER A 124 1.23 10.76 8.65
N LEU A 125 2.10 11.21 7.74
CA LEU A 125 1.89 11.05 6.29
C LEU A 125 2.16 9.60 5.85
N GLN A 126 3.24 9.02 6.36
CA GLN A 126 3.63 7.64 6.06
C GLN A 126 2.53 6.65 6.46
N GLY A 127 1.98 6.81 7.66
CA GLY A 127 0.91 5.99 8.20
C GLY A 127 -0.37 6.10 7.37
N VAL A 128 -0.71 7.30 6.87
CA VAL A 128 -1.84 7.48 5.94
C VAL A 128 -1.60 6.75 4.62
N ALA A 129 -0.39 6.83 4.05
CA ALA A 129 -0.04 6.11 2.83
C ALA A 129 -0.09 4.57 3.02
N ILE A 130 0.47 4.08 4.14
CA ILE A 130 0.42 2.66 4.51
C ILE A 130 -1.04 2.20 4.65
N SER A 131 -1.88 3.00 5.32
CA SER A 131 -3.30 2.69 5.52
C SER A 131 -4.01 2.53 4.17
N LEU A 132 -3.85 3.52 3.27
CA LEU A 132 -4.47 3.46 1.95
C LEU A 132 -4.05 2.21 1.19
N LEU A 133 -2.76 1.88 1.19
CA LEU A 133 -2.28 0.72 0.46
C LEU A 133 -2.85 -0.58 1.06
N MET A 134 -2.87 -0.72 2.39
CA MET A 134 -3.46 -1.89 3.05
C MET A 134 -4.96 -2.01 2.74
N ASP A 135 -5.69 -0.89 2.72
CA ASP A 135 -7.12 -0.87 2.39
C ASP A 135 -7.37 -1.30 0.93
N LEU A 136 -6.52 -0.88 -0.02
CA LEU A 136 -6.61 -1.31 -1.42
C LEU A 136 -6.28 -2.79 -1.60
N VAL A 137 -5.31 -3.32 -0.85
CA VAL A 137 -5.00 -4.76 -0.82
C VAL A 137 -6.20 -5.53 -0.29
N GLY A 138 -6.77 -5.11 0.85
CA GLY A 138 -7.95 -5.74 1.45
C GLY A 138 -9.18 -5.70 0.55
N LEU A 139 -9.44 -4.57 -0.12
CA LEU A 139 -10.52 -4.44 -1.11
C LEU A 139 -10.34 -5.43 -2.26
N THR A 140 -9.12 -5.56 -2.77
CA THR A 140 -8.81 -6.45 -3.89
C THR A 140 -9.00 -7.92 -3.52
N GLN A 141 -8.50 -8.32 -2.36
CA GLN A 141 -8.68 -9.67 -1.83
C GLN A 141 -10.16 -9.98 -1.56
N SER A 142 -10.91 -9.03 -1.01
CA SER A 142 -12.35 -9.19 -0.75
C SER A 142 -13.15 -9.42 -2.04
N VAL A 143 -12.90 -8.62 -3.09
CA VAL A 143 -13.57 -8.80 -4.39
C VAL A 143 -13.19 -10.15 -5.03
N ALA A 144 -11.93 -10.56 -4.95
CA ALA A 144 -11.49 -11.86 -5.47
C ALA A 144 -12.19 -13.03 -4.75
N MET A 145 -12.34 -12.97 -3.43
CA MET A 145 -13.05 -13.99 -2.66
C MET A 145 -14.54 -14.08 -3.04
N VAL A 146 -15.25 -12.96 -3.11
CA VAL A 146 -16.67 -12.92 -3.49
C VAL A 146 -16.87 -13.46 -4.92
N THR A 147 -15.95 -13.11 -5.82
CA THR A 147 -15.97 -13.62 -7.20
C THR A 147 -15.80 -15.14 -7.22
N ALA A 148 -14.82 -15.69 -6.48
CA ALA A 148 -14.61 -17.13 -6.38
C ALA A 148 -15.81 -17.89 -5.78
N GLU A 149 -16.46 -17.34 -4.75
CA GLU A 149 -17.68 -17.92 -4.13
C GLU A 149 -18.87 -17.93 -5.10
N SER A 150 -19.04 -16.87 -5.88
CA SER A 150 -20.11 -16.77 -6.88
C SER A 150 -19.95 -17.80 -8.01
N VAL A 151 -18.71 -18.05 -8.44
CA VAL A 151 -18.38 -19.07 -9.46
C VAL A 151 -18.57 -20.48 -8.90
N ALA A 152 -18.19 -20.73 -7.65
CA ALA A 152 -18.37 -22.02 -6.99
C ALA A 152 -19.85 -22.37 -6.74
N SER A 153 -20.67 -21.37 -6.39
CA SER A 153 -22.10 -21.52 -6.12
C SER A 153 -22.95 -21.64 -7.39
N GLY A 154 -22.47 -21.08 -8.52
CA GLY A 154 -23.11 -21.18 -9.83
C GLY A 154 -22.93 -22.53 -10.55
N GLY A 155 -22.20 -23.48 -9.94
CA GLY A 155 -21.95 -24.82 -10.48
C GLY A 155 -23.07 -25.85 -10.26
N SER A 156 -24.15 -25.51 -9.54
CA SER A 156 -25.30 -26.38 -9.37
C SER A 156 -26.42 -26.02 -10.35
N SER A 157 -26.39 -26.69 -11.50
CA SER A 157 -27.53 -27.03 -12.38
C SER A 157 -28.87 -26.34 -12.08
N GLU A 158 -29.13 -25.19 -12.70
CA GLU A 158 -30.49 -24.86 -13.14
C GLU A 158 -30.52 -24.84 -14.68
N PRO A 159 -31.49 -25.51 -15.32
CA PRO A 159 -31.56 -25.59 -16.76
C PRO A 159 -31.78 -24.19 -17.34
N ALA A 160 -31.02 -23.87 -18.39
CA ALA A 160 -31.17 -22.64 -19.15
C ALA A 160 -32.63 -22.43 -19.58
N GLN A 161 -33.36 -21.59 -18.84
CA GLN A 161 -34.65 -21.12 -19.28
C GLN A 161 -34.43 -20.16 -20.46
N PRO A 162 -35.13 -20.34 -21.60
CA PRO A 162 -35.02 -19.44 -22.73
C PRO A 162 -35.74 -18.13 -22.39
N MET A 163 -35.01 -17.17 -21.83
CA MET A 163 -35.52 -15.83 -21.57
C MET A 163 -35.28 -14.93 -22.78
N SER A 164 -36.28 -14.10 -23.10
CA SER A 164 -36.29 -13.23 -24.28
C SER A 164 -35.11 -12.25 -24.31
N PRO A 165 -34.56 -11.91 -25.50
CA PRO A 165 -33.38 -11.06 -25.68
C PRO A 165 -33.52 -9.60 -25.20
N SER A 166 -34.67 -9.22 -24.63
CA SER A 166 -34.99 -7.88 -24.14
C SER A 166 -35.00 -7.73 -22.61
N GLN A 167 -34.75 -8.81 -21.83
CA GLN A 167 -34.49 -8.72 -20.38
C GLN A 167 -32.99 -8.84 -20.13
N GLY A 168 -32.24 -7.77 -20.36
CA GLY A 168 -30.82 -7.76 -20.04
C GLY A 168 -30.62 -7.80 -18.53
N ARG A 169 -29.94 -8.83 -17.99
CA ARG A 169 -29.43 -8.76 -16.63
C ARG A 169 -28.21 -7.83 -16.63
N VAL A 170 -28.15 -6.97 -15.63
CA VAL A 170 -27.00 -6.11 -15.38
C VAL A 170 -26.30 -6.67 -14.15
N ALA A 171 -25.08 -7.15 -14.31
CA ALA A 171 -24.21 -7.52 -13.21
C ALA A 171 -23.60 -6.25 -12.60
N VAL A 172 -23.47 -6.23 -11.28
CA VAL A 172 -22.89 -5.13 -10.52
C VAL A 172 -21.61 -5.66 -9.90
N VAL A 173 -20.46 -5.18 -10.38
CA VAL A 173 -19.14 -5.70 -9.99
C VAL A 173 -18.25 -4.55 -9.54
N ILE A 174 -17.60 -4.68 -8.39
CA ILE A 174 -16.56 -3.74 -7.98
C ILE A 174 -15.27 -4.14 -8.68
N ARG A 175 -14.59 -3.18 -9.33
CA ARG A 175 -13.28 -3.40 -9.97
C ARG A 175 -12.21 -2.61 -9.20
N PRO A 176 -11.48 -3.24 -8.27
CA PRO A 176 -10.39 -2.61 -7.54
C PRO A 176 -9.31 -2.07 -8.51
N PRO A 177 -8.57 -1.01 -8.12
CA PRO A 177 -7.48 -0.46 -8.93
C PRO A 177 -6.25 -1.37 -8.96
N LEU A 178 -6.13 -2.30 -8.00
CA LEU A 178 -5.07 -3.31 -7.96
C LEU A 178 -5.61 -4.62 -8.54
N THR A 179 -4.76 -5.34 -9.26
CA THR A 179 -5.05 -6.70 -9.73
C THR A 179 -4.34 -7.72 -8.84
N GLN A 180 -4.84 -8.96 -8.84
CA GLN A 180 -4.19 -10.05 -8.10
C GLN A 180 -2.75 -10.30 -8.58
N GLY A 181 -2.47 -10.08 -9.87
CA GLY A 181 -1.12 -10.15 -10.43
C GLY A 181 -0.16 -9.10 -9.83
N ILE A 182 -0.63 -7.86 -9.65
CA ILE A 182 0.15 -6.80 -8.99
C ILE A 182 0.41 -7.14 -7.52
N LEU A 183 -0.60 -7.65 -6.79
CA LEU A 183 -0.42 -8.06 -5.39
C LEU A 183 0.63 -9.16 -5.25
N LYS A 184 0.58 -10.17 -6.14
CA LYS A 184 1.58 -11.23 -6.20
C LYS A 184 2.96 -10.69 -6.53
N TYR A 185 3.06 -9.76 -7.49
CA TYR A 185 4.32 -9.10 -7.81
C TYR A 185 4.90 -8.38 -6.59
N ILE A 186 4.11 -7.60 -5.86
CA ILE A 186 4.57 -6.89 -4.65
C ILE A 186 5.05 -7.91 -3.60
N ALA A 187 4.31 -9.00 -3.38
CA ALA A 187 4.66 -10.02 -2.41
C ALA A 187 5.94 -10.80 -2.76
N ASP A 188 6.09 -11.22 -4.02
CA ASP A 188 7.12 -12.17 -4.44
C ASP A 188 8.38 -11.48 -5.01
N LYS A 189 8.22 -10.33 -5.66
CA LYS A 189 9.29 -9.64 -6.40
C LYS A 189 9.85 -8.43 -5.69
N THR A 190 9.24 -8.01 -4.58
CA THR A 190 9.68 -6.84 -3.81
C THR A 190 9.87 -7.16 -2.34
N VAL A 191 10.62 -6.32 -1.62
CA VAL A 191 10.74 -6.40 -0.16
C VAL A 191 9.76 -5.46 0.56
N PHE A 192 8.73 -4.98 -0.16
CA PHE A 192 7.85 -3.91 0.31
C PHE A 192 7.20 -4.19 1.66
N PHE A 193 6.51 -5.33 1.80
CA PHE A 193 5.82 -5.67 3.05
C PHE A 193 6.78 -5.81 4.23
N LYS A 194 8.01 -6.32 3.97
CA LYS A 194 9.07 -6.38 4.98
C LYS A 194 9.54 -4.99 5.39
N SER A 195 9.73 -4.08 4.44
CA SER A 195 10.09 -2.67 4.72
C SER A 195 9.02 -1.98 5.56
N VAL A 196 7.74 -2.14 5.21
CA VAL A 196 6.62 -1.58 5.98
C VAL A 196 6.57 -2.16 7.39
N ALA A 197 6.74 -3.47 7.55
CA ALA A 197 6.78 -4.11 8.88
C ALA A 197 7.92 -3.54 9.75
N LEU A 198 9.11 -3.31 9.16
CA LEU A 198 10.25 -2.72 9.87
C LEU A 198 9.98 -1.27 10.27
N ILE A 199 9.40 -0.47 9.39
CA ILE A 199 9.02 0.92 9.66
C ILE A 199 8.02 0.98 10.81
N LEU A 200 6.94 0.19 10.74
CA LEU A 200 5.92 0.16 11.78
C LEU A 200 6.49 -0.31 13.12
N TRP A 201 7.41 -1.28 13.10
CA TRP A 201 8.09 -1.75 14.31
C TRP A 201 9.00 -0.68 14.92
N ASP A 202 9.74 0.06 14.10
CA ASP A 202 10.66 1.12 14.55
C ASP A 202 9.92 2.21 15.33
N GLN A 203 8.69 2.50 14.92
CA GLN A 203 7.80 3.44 15.61
C GLN A 203 7.28 2.94 16.97
N LEU A 204 7.53 1.67 17.34
CA LEU A 204 7.22 1.13 18.67
C LEU A 204 8.36 1.34 19.68
N SER A 205 9.42 2.06 19.30
CA SER A 205 10.50 2.46 20.19
C SER A 205 10.01 3.44 21.27
N GLU A 206 10.78 3.61 22.34
CA GLU A 206 10.47 4.58 23.41
C GLU A 206 10.54 6.04 22.93
N GLU A 207 11.13 6.28 21.75
CA GLU A 207 11.33 7.62 21.18
C GLU A 207 10.07 8.18 20.51
N THR A 208 9.10 7.34 20.14
CA THR A 208 7.90 7.73 19.37
C THR A 208 6.57 7.24 19.98
N PRO A 209 6.30 7.49 21.28
CA PRO A 209 5.09 7.00 21.96
C PRO A 209 3.78 7.47 21.32
N GLN A 210 3.77 8.65 20.69
CA GLN A 210 2.61 9.20 20.00
C GLN A 210 2.15 8.35 18.79
N HIS A 211 3.02 7.50 18.25
CA HIS A 211 2.74 6.69 17.08
C HIS A 211 2.45 5.22 17.42
N HIS A 212 2.57 4.81 18.68
CA HIS A 212 2.46 3.42 19.11
C HIS A 212 1.14 2.79 18.71
N GLN A 213 0.02 3.42 19.09
CA GLN A 213 -1.30 2.87 18.80
C GLN A 213 -1.50 2.69 17.29
N ARG A 214 -1.20 3.73 16.50
CA ARG A 214 -1.36 3.67 15.05
C ARG A 214 -0.45 2.62 14.41
N SER A 215 0.77 2.48 14.91
CA SER A 215 1.74 1.53 14.39
C SER A 215 1.31 0.08 14.68
N VAL A 216 0.78 -0.20 15.87
CA VAL A 216 0.25 -1.53 16.22
C VAL A 216 -0.98 -1.87 15.35
N GLU A 217 -1.90 -0.93 15.17
CA GLU A 217 -3.08 -1.11 14.31
C GLU A 217 -2.67 -1.48 12.88
N LEU A 218 -1.75 -0.72 12.29
CA LEU A 218 -1.26 -0.96 10.94
C LEU A 218 -0.44 -2.25 10.84
N PHE A 219 0.33 -2.59 11.87
CA PHE A 219 1.11 -3.83 11.88
C PHE A 219 0.19 -5.06 11.93
N TYR A 220 -0.88 -4.99 12.71
CA TYR A 220 -1.91 -6.03 12.75
C TYR A 220 -2.64 -6.15 11.41
N GLN A 221 -3.02 -5.02 10.80
CA GLN A 221 -3.64 -5.00 9.47
C GLN A 221 -2.70 -5.63 8.42
N LEU A 222 -1.42 -5.27 8.43
CA LEU A 222 -0.41 -5.86 7.56
C LEU A 222 -0.34 -7.38 7.73
N HIS A 223 -0.25 -7.86 8.98
CA HIS A 223 -0.21 -9.29 9.30
C HIS A 223 -1.39 -10.08 8.73
N ASN A 224 -2.58 -9.48 8.69
CA ASN A 224 -3.78 -10.14 8.18
C ASN A 224 -3.88 -10.17 6.65
N LEU A 225 -3.17 -9.27 5.96
CA LEU A 225 -3.26 -9.09 4.51
C LEU A 225 -2.10 -9.72 3.73
N VAL A 226 -0.94 -9.88 4.36
CA VAL A 226 0.21 -10.51 3.69
C VAL A 226 -0.04 -12.00 3.45
N PRO A 227 0.40 -12.54 2.30
CA PRO A 227 0.18 -13.96 1.97
C PRO A 227 0.96 -14.91 2.87
N SER A 228 2.00 -14.44 3.55
CA SER A 228 2.73 -15.20 4.57
C SER A 228 2.91 -14.37 5.84
N SER A 229 2.36 -14.86 6.94
CA SER A 229 2.56 -14.29 8.28
C SER A 229 4.04 -14.29 8.72
N SER A 230 4.88 -15.11 8.07
CA SER A 230 6.31 -15.21 8.36
C SER A 230 7.04 -13.86 8.23
N ILE A 231 6.58 -12.96 7.35
CA ILE A 231 7.21 -11.64 7.18
C ILE A 231 7.17 -10.84 8.48
N CYS A 232 6.02 -10.83 9.15
CA CYS A 232 5.84 -10.10 10.40
C CYS A 232 6.54 -10.84 11.57
N GLU A 233 6.44 -12.17 11.61
CA GLU A 233 7.09 -12.99 12.63
C GLU A 233 8.62 -12.87 12.60
N ASP A 234 9.22 -12.85 11.40
CA ASP A 234 10.66 -12.67 11.20
C ASP A 234 11.14 -11.31 11.72
N VAL A 235 10.37 -10.25 11.46
CA VAL A 235 10.69 -8.89 11.93
C VAL A 235 10.66 -8.83 13.46
N ILE A 236 9.61 -9.38 14.07
CA ILE A 236 9.47 -9.45 15.53
C ILE A 236 10.64 -10.25 16.11
N SER A 237 10.92 -11.43 15.58
CA SER A 237 11.97 -12.33 16.06
C SER A 237 13.35 -11.67 15.97
N GLN A 238 13.70 -11.09 14.83
CA GLN A 238 14.98 -10.40 14.63
C GLN A 238 15.16 -9.23 15.60
N LYS A 239 14.11 -8.43 15.82
CA LYS A 239 14.19 -7.25 16.67
C LYS A 239 14.20 -7.59 18.16
N LEU A 240 13.50 -8.65 18.59
CA LEU A 240 13.57 -9.14 19.96
C LEU A 240 14.93 -9.78 20.27
N MET A 241 15.46 -10.61 19.37
CA MET A 241 16.80 -11.21 19.54
C MET A 241 17.91 -10.16 19.62
N HIS A 242 17.81 -9.07 18.84
CA HIS A 242 18.80 -7.99 18.88
C HIS A 242 18.70 -7.15 20.16
N ARG A 243 17.49 -6.95 20.72
CA ARG A 243 17.32 -6.29 22.04
C ARG A 243 17.91 -7.11 23.18
N ASP A 244 17.72 -8.43 23.16
CA ASP A 244 18.26 -9.31 24.20
C ASP A 244 19.79 -9.41 24.15
N LYS A 245 20.38 -9.47 22.95
CA LYS A 245 21.83 -9.51 22.80
C LYS A 245 22.52 -8.24 23.32
N VAL A 246 21.98 -7.06 22.98
CA VAL A 246 22.52 -5.76 23.47
C VAL A 246 22.40 -5.65 25.00
N ARG A 247 21.35 -6.23 25.60
CA ARG A 247 21.18 -6.23 27.05
C ARG A 247 22.16 -7.17 27.76
N SER A 248 22.50 -8.31 27.16
CA SER A 248 23.49 -9.24 27.69
C SER A 248 24.94 -8.77 27.53
N GLU A 249 25.26 -7.89 26.58
CA GLU A 249 26.62 -7.34 26.39
C GLU A 249 26.90 -6.10 27.27
N ASN A 250 25.87 -5.48 27.86
CA ASN A 250 25.97 -4.30 28.73
C ASN A 250 25.83 -4.61 30.23
N THR A 251 25.87 -5.89 30.62
CA THR A 251 25.81 -6.36 32.02
C THR A 251 27.09 -7.12 32.36
#